data_AF-A0A9W9DS47-F1
#
_entry.id   AF-A0A9W9DS47-F1
#
_cell.length_a   1.000
_cell.length_b   1.000
_cell.length_c   1.000
_cell.angle_alpha   90.00
_cell.angle_beta   90.00
_cell.angle_gamma   90.00
#
_symmetry.space_group_name_H-M   'P 1'
#
loop_
_entity.id
_entity.type
_entity.pdbx_description
1 polymer ?
#
loop_
_entity_poly.entity_id
_entity_poly.type
_entity_poly.pdbx_seq_one_letter_code
_entity_poly.pdbx_strand_id
1 'polypeptide(L)'
;MSNNDSHRRSLPPAAINHGSPLRSISPLAAPITSPSNTNAPSPTRPLAKASSTPPARSSTRARDLLRKHYGLGMGSPGSSGRGTPDERDPMNMDSPTFDAKAYYSQLITTANLSTLLKKENELISEIRLLDSERQNLVYNHHHELIAASDTIGAMKSHAESLDADLDSLKAAFSEISRLSSELASMG
;
A
#
# COMPACT_ATOMS: atom_id res chain seq x y z
N MET A 1 -32.28 40.54 -52.58
CA MET A 1 -31.87 41.41 -51.46
C MET A 1 -32.05 40.61 -50.17
N SER A 2 -30.95 40.18 -49.53
CA SER A 2 -30.30 40.81 -48.36
C SER A 2 -31.04 40.43 -47.06
N ASN A 3 -30.52 39.46 -46.30
CA ASN A 3 -29.75 39.61 -45.03
C ASN A 3 -30.68 39.97 -43.83
N ASN A 4 -30.58 39.46 -42.60
CA ASN A 4 -29.47 38.89 -41.84
C ASN A 4 -29.96 38.25 -40.52
N ASP A 5 -29.14 37.34 -39.99
CA ASP A 5 -28.82 37.04 -38.57
C ASP A 5 -29.90 36.85 -37.49
N SER A 6 -29.87 35.66 -36.84
CA SER A 6 -29.64 35.52 -35.39
C SER A 6 -29.50 34.03 -34.98
N HIS A 7 -28.48 33.35 -35.50
CA HIS A 7 -28.04 32.09 -34.88
C HIS A 7 -27.21 32.42 -33.64
N ARG A 8 -27.80 32.19 -32.46
CA ARG A 8 -27.11 32.29 -31.17
C ARG A 8 -25.91 31.34 -31.16
N ARG A 9 -24.71 31.92 -31.13
CA ARG A 9 -23.44 31.29 -30.80
C ARG A 9 -23.57 30.48 -29.50
N SER A 10 -23.34 29.18 -29.58
CA SER A 10 -22.95 28.37 -28.42
C SER A 10 -21.49 28.70 -28.10
N LEU A 11 -21.25 29.37 -26.97
CA LEU A 11 -19.93 29.53 -26.37
C LEU A 11 -19.60 28.25 -25.59
N PRO A 12 -18.43 27.62 -25.78
CA PRO A 12 -17.96 26.58 -24.86
C PRO A 12 -17.52 27.24 -23.53
N PRO A 13 -17.75 26.60 -22.37
CA PRO A 13 -17.26 27.11 -21.10
C PRO A 13 -15.73 27.11 -21.06
N ALA A 14 -15.18 28.20 -20.54
CA ALA A 14 -13.76 28.47 -20.43
C ALA A 14 -13.00 27.34 -19.72
N ALA A 15 -11.94 26.86 -20.36
CA ALA A 15 -10.92 26.05 -19.71
C ALA A 15 -10.26 26.89 -18.61
N ILE A 16 -10.40 26.45 -17.36
CA ILE A 16 -9.64 26.99 -16.23
C ILE A 16 -8.20 26.51 -16.43
N ASN A 17 -7.40 27.46 -16.90
CA ASN A 17 -5.97 27.36 -17.11
C ASN A 17 -5.27 27.28 -15.74
N HIS A 18 -5.08 26.07 -15.21
CA HIS A 18 -4.12 25.87 -14.13
C HIS A 18 -2.72 26.00 -14.72
N GLY A 19 -2.11 27.17 -14.48
CA GLY A 19 -0.79 27.51 -14.96
C GLY A 19 0.27 26.50 -14.52
N SER A 20 0.98 25.95 -15.50
CA SER A 20 2.31 25.38 -15.33
C SER A 20 3.32 26.50 -15.01
N PRO A 21 4.45 26.16 -14.35
CA PRO A 21 5.63 25.95 -15.19
C PRO A 21 6.32 24.63 -14.88
N LEU A 22 6.46 23.82 -15.92
CA LEU A 22 7.38 22.69 -15.96
C LEU A 22 8.80 23.23 -15.79
N ARG A 23 9.41 23.00 -14.62
CA ARG A 23 10.86 23.15 -14.49
C ARG A 23 11.51 21.88 -15.02
N SER A 24 11.98 21.98 -16.26
CA SER A 24 12.90 21.06 -16.90
C SER A 24 14.18 20.95 -16.06
N ILE A 25 14.49 19.74 -15.60
CA ILE A 25 15.85 19.35 -15.18
C ILE A 25 16.18 18.07 -15.93
N SER A 26 16.91 18.24 -17.03
CA SER A 26 17.55 17.17 -17.80
C SER A 26 18.75 16.58 -17.05
N PRO A 27 19.17 15.35 -17.42
CA PRO A 27 19.75 14.36 -16.53
C PRO A 27 21.27 14.49 -16.41
N LEU A 28 21.82 14.25 -15.22
CA LEU A 28 23.25 14.06 -15.05
C LEU A 28 23.54 12.56 -15.04
N ALA A 29 24.06 12.08 -16.17
CA ALA A 29 24.72 10.79 -16.29
C ALA A 29 25.99 10.78 -15.41
N ALA A 30 26.19 9.70 -14.67
CA ALA A 30 27.46 9.32 -14.05
C ALA A 30 27.58 7.78 -14.08
N PRO A 31 28.80 7.25 -14.13
CA PRO A 31 29.15 6.11 -14.96
C PRO A 31 28.83 4.75 -14.35
N ILE A 32 28.44 3.84 -15.25
CA ILE A 32 28.60 2.39 -15.11
C ILE A 32 30.09 2.07 -14.89
N THR A 33 30.45 1.77 -13.65
CA THR A 33 31.72 1.11 -13.32
C THR A 33 31.38 -0.28 -12.79
N SER A 34 31.54 -1.29 -13.64
CA SER A 34 31.55 -2.69 -13.23
C SER A 34 32.80 -2.96 -12.38
N PRO A 35 32.67 -3.63 -11.21
CA PRO A 35 33.75 -4.43 -10.67
C PRO A 35 33.43 -5.91 -10.90
N SER A 36 34.02 -6.49 -11.95
CA SER A 36 34.28 -7.92 -12.01
C SER A 36 35.54 -8.21 -11.18
N ASN A 37 35.41 -8.82 -9.99
CA ASN A 37 36.20 -10.01 -9.63
C ASN A 37 35.93 -10.55 -8.20
N THR A 38 35.59 -11.84 -8.19
CA THR A 38 36.05 -12.93 -7.32
C THR A 38 35.74 -12.96 -5.81
N ASN A 39 35.10 -14.08 -5.45
CA ASN A 39 35.07 -14.79 -4.16
C ASN A 39 34.10 -14.29 -3.08
N ALA A 40 32.87 -14.83 -3.14
CA ALA A 40 32.01 -14.98 -1.97
C ALA A 40 31.63 -16.48 -1.83
N PRO A 41 31.79 -17.10 -0.65
CA PRO A 41 31.43 -18.49 -0.42
C PRO A 41 29.90 -18.63 -0.28
N SER A 42 29.38 -19.71 -0.84
CA SER A 42 27.98 -20.12 -0.78
C SER A 42 27.52 -20.35 0.67
N PRO A 43 26.31 -19.94 1.09
CA PRO A 43 25.72 -20.47 2.31
C PRO A 43 25.11 -21.84 1.98
N THR A 44 25.89 -22.89 2.22
CA THR A 44 25.41 -24.27 2.25
C THR A 44 24.41 -24.40 3.40
N ARG A 45 23.12 -24.44 3.07
CA ARG A 45 22.04 -24.76 4.02
C ARG A 45 22.22 -26.21 4.49
N PRO A 46 22.44 -26.49 5.79
CA PRO A 46 22.43 -27.87 6.24
C PRO A 46 20.98 -28.35 6.30
N LEU A 47 20.73 -29.46 5.61
CA LEU A 47 19.49 -30.20 5.64
C LEU A 47 19.37 -30.88 7.02
N ALA A 48 18.78 -30.19 7.99
CA ALA A 48 18.49 -30.76 9.31
C ALA A 48 17.24 -31.65 9.21
N LYS A 49 17.51 -32.95 9.25
CA LYS A 49 16.58 -34.08 9.36
C LYS A 49 15.52 -33.83 10.44
N ALA A 50 14.26 -33.66 10.02
CA ALA A 50 13.12 -33.69 10.92
C ALA A 50 12.93 -35.12 11.43
N SER A 51 13.23 -35.32 12.71
CA SER A 51 12.79 -36.48 13.47
C SER A 51 11.74 -36.04 14.49
N SER A 52 10.70 -36.86 14.57
CA SER A 52 9.50 -36.74 15.37
C SER A 52 9.76 -36.70 16.88
N THR A 53 9.36 -35.61 17.55
CA THR A 53 8.85 -35.61 18.94
C THR A 53 8.33 -34.20 19.28
N PRO A 54 7.18 -34.05 20.00
CA PRO A 54 6.65 -32.73 20.36
C PRO A 54 7.19 -32.27 21.73
N PRO A 55 7.98 -31.18 21.83
CA PRO A 55 8.15 -30.48 23.10
C PRO A 55 7.13 -29.35 23.17
N ALA A 56 6.05 -29.60 23.91
CA ALA A 56 5.20 -28.54 24.44
C ALA A 56 6.05 -27.62 25.32
N ARG A 57 6.46 -26.43 24.82
CA ARG A 57 6.84 -25.23 25.63
C ARG A 57 7.38 -24.01 24.84
N SER A 58 7.56 -24.05 23.52
CA SER A 58 7.97 -22.87 22.73
C SER A 58 6.79 -22.04 22.19
N SER A 59 5.56 -22.59 22.19
CA SER A 59 4.36 -21.92 21.67
C SER A 59 4.02 -20.65 22.43
N THR A 60 4.36 -20.53 23.71
CA THR A 60 3.99 -19.36 24.51
C THR A 60 4.70 -18.09 24.02
N ARG A 61 6.00 -18.17 23.72
CA ARG A 61 6.78 -16.99 23.26
C ARG A 61 6.35 -16.51 21.87
N ALA A 62 6.16 -17.44 20.93
CA ALA A 62 5.67 -17.10 19.59
C ALA A 62 4.25 -16.52 19.66
N ARG A 63 3.39 -17.13 20.48
CA ARG A 63 2.03 -16.65 20.73
C ARG A 63 2.02 -15.29 21.41
N ASP A 64 2.95 -15.00 22.32
CA ASP A 64 3.08 -13.69 22.98
C ASP A 64 3.61 -12.62 22.01
N LEU A 65 4.53 -12.98 21.10
CA LEU A 65 5.03 -12.07 20.08
C LEU A 65 3.92 -11.67 19.09
N LEU A 66 3.16 -12.67 18.62
CA LEU A 66 1.99 -12.47 17.77
C LEU A 66 0.93 -11.65 18.51
N ARG A 67 0.70 -11.92 19.80
CA ARG A 67 -0.24 -11.14 20.62
C ARG A 67 0.16 -9.67 20.73
N LYS A 68 1.45 -9.37 20.85
CA LYS A 68 1.96 -7.99 20.83
C LYS A 68 1.83 -7.34 19.46
N HIS A 69 2.08 -8.10 18.39
CA HIS A 69 1.95 -7.61 17.02
C HIS A 69 0.51 -7.33 16.59
N TYR A 70 -0.45 -8.12 17.08
CA TYR A 70 -1.87 -8.00 16.73
C TYR A 70 -2.73 -7.38 17.85
N GLY A 71 -2.12 -6.89 18.94
CA GLY A 71 -2.83 -6.25 20.05
C GLY A 71 -3.76 -7.17 20.86
N LEU A 72 -3.73 -8.49 20.68
CA LEU A 72 -4.67 -9.47 21.24
C LEU A 72 -4.45 -9.80 22.74
N GLY A 73 -3.82 -8.90 23.51
CA GLY A 73 -3.34 -9.17 24.88
C GLY A 73 -3.26 -7.98 25.81
N MET A 74 -3.26 -6.78 25.26
CA MET A 74 -3.87 -5.64 25.93
C MET A 74 -5.37 -5.79 25.70
N GLY A 75 -6.17 -5.51 26.72
CA GLY A 75 -7.63 -5.57 26.62
C GLY A 75 -8.11 -4.91 25.31
N SER A 76 -9.06 -5.58 24.66
CA SER A 76 -9.81 -5.07 23.52
C SER A 76 -10.02 -3.55 23.61
N PRO A 77 -9.85 -2.77 22.53
CA PRO A 77 -10.20 -1.35 22.50
C PRO A 77 -11.72 -1.08 22.67
N GLY A 78 -12.50 -2.06 23.15
CA GLY A 78 -13.95 -1.93 23.35
C GLY A 78 -14.50 -2.33 24.71
N SER A 79 -13.73 -2.82 25.70
CA SER A 79 -14.35 -3.18 27.00
C SER A 79 -13.37 -3.33 28.18
N SER A 80 -12.78 -2.22 28.59
CA SER A 80 -12.39 -1.99 29.98
C SER A 80 -12.51 -0.48 30.20
N GLY A 81 -13.57 -0.05 30.89
CA GLY A 81 -14.04 1.32 31.01
C GLY A 81 -13.11 2.27 31.77
N ARG A 82 -11.87 2.39 31.33
CA ARG A 82 -10.91 3.39 31.78
C ARG A 82 -10.08 3.84 30.57
N GLY A 83 -10.72 4.51 29.60
CA GLY A 83 -10.00 5.33 28.62
C GLY A 83 -9.04 6.26 29.37
N THR A 84 -7.90 6.58 28.76
CA THR A 84 -6.94 7.50 29.39
C THR A 84 -7.64 8.84 29.69
N PRO A 85 -7.20 9.61 30.69
CA PRO A 85 -7.80 10.92 30.96
C PRO A 85 -7.90 11.81 29.71
N ASP A 86 -6.92 11.71 28.80
CA ASP A 86 -6.87 12.43 27.53
C ASP A 86 -7.97 12.05 26.54
N GLU A 87 -8.33 10.76 26.42
CA GLU A 87 -9.38 10.30 25.48
C GLU A 87 -10.80 10.75 25.83
N ARG A 88 -10.97 11.31 27.04
CA ARG A 88 -12.27 11.82 27.53
C ARG A 88 -12.22 13.31 27.84
N ASP A 89 -11.13 13.99 27.47
CA ASP A 89 -11.03 15.43 27.64
C ASP A 89 -11.74 16.14 26.48
N PRO A 90 -12.81 16.92 26.72
CA PRO A 90 -13.45 17.71 25.69
C PRO A 90 -12.60 18.90 25.23
N MET A 91 -11.51 19.21 25.92
CA MET A 91 -10.62 20.33 25.60
C MET A 91 -9.36 19.96 24.83
N ASN A 92 -9.11 18.65 24.67
CA ASN A 92 -8.02 18.13 23.88
C ASN A 92 -8.48 17.95 22.41
N MET A 93 -7.79 18.60 21.46
CA MET A 93 -8.12 18.57 20.03
C MET A 93 -7.99 17.17 19.40
N ASP A 94 -7.15 16.30 19.98
CA ASP A 94 -6.94 14.93 19.51
C ASP A 94 -7.92 13.93 20.15
N SER A 95 -8.73 14.39 21.10
CA SER A 95 -9.67 13.55 21.83
C SER A 95 -10.94 13.26 21.01
N PRO A 96 -11.47 12.02 21.04
CA PRO A 96 -12.76 11.70 20.42
C PRO A 96 -13.94 12.49 20.99
N THR A 97 -13.82 13.01 22.21
CA THR A 97 -14.87 13.80 22.87
C THR A 97 -14.68 15.31 22.75
N PHE A 98 -13.77 15.76 21.88
CA PHE A 98 -13.44 17.17 21.70
C PHE A 98 -14.68 18.04 21.41
N ASP A 99 -14.88 19.10 22.22
CA ASP A 99 -15.87 20.13 21.98
C ASP A 99 -15.20 21.39 21.43
N ALA A 100 -15.23 21.50 20.09
CA ALA A 100 -14.64 22.63 19.37
C ALA A 100 -15.24 23.99 19.81
N LYS A 101 -16.53 24.04 20.17
CA LYS A 101 -17.18 25.29 20.53
C LYS A 101 -16.73 25.76 21.91
N ALA A 102 -16.64 24.85 22.88
CA ALA A 102 -16.14 25.15 24.20
C ALA A 102 -14.66 25.57 24.15
N TYR A 103 -13.83 24.81 23.42
CA TYR A 103 -12.41 25.11 23.20
C TYR A 103 -12.19 26.49 22.59
N TYR A 104 -12.90 26.78 21.49
CA TYR A 104 -12.81 28.07 20.84
C TYR A 104 -13.24 29.22 21.77
N SER A 105 -14.36 29.05 22.47
CA SER A 105 -14.91 30.08 23.37
C SER A 105 -13.95 30.41 24.51
N GLN A 106 -13.32 29.40 25.10
CA GLN A 106 -12.26 29.60 26.08
C GLN A 106 -11.07 30.31 25.45
N LEU A 107 -10.58 29.82 24.31
CA LEU A 107 -9.40 30.34 23.64
C LEU A 107 -9.53 31.84 23.32
N ILE A 108 -10.64 32.30 22.75
CA ILE A 108 -10.83 33.73 22.42
C ILE A 108 -10.99 34.62 23.66
N THR A 109 -11.46 34.06 24.77
CA THR A 109 -11.70 34.81 26.01
C THR A 109 -10.41 34.94 26.83
N THR A 110 -9.53 33.94 26.78
CA THR A 110 -8.33 33.88 27.62
C THR A 110 -7.04 34.25 26.88
N ALA A 111 -6.98 34.10 25.56
CA ALA A 111 -5.77 34.32 24.77
C ALA A 111 -5.72 35.76 24.23
N ASN A 112 -4.51 36.27 24.03
CA ASN A 112 -4.29 37.56 23.36
C ASN A 112 -4.20 37.40 21.84
N LEU A 113 -4.24 38.52 21.11
CA LEU A 113 -4.22 38.50 19.64
C LEU A 113 -2.97 37.82 19.06
N SER A 114 -1.79 38.00 19.67
CA SER A 114 -0.55 37.38 19.19
C SER A 114 -0.61 35.85 19.33
N THR A 115 -1.12 35.35 20.45
CA THR A 115 -1.33 33.91 20.65
C THR A 115 -2.35 33.33 19.68
N LEU A 116 -3.42 34.08 19.38
CA LEU A 116 -4.44 33.63 18.44
C LEU A 116 -3.90 33.53 17.02
N LEU A 117 -3.15 34.54 16.55
CA LEU A 117 -2.49 34.52 15.23
C LEU A 117 -1.46 33.39 15.11
N LYS A 118 -0.70 33.10 16.17
CA LYS A 118 0.23 31.96 16.17
C LYS A 118 -0.53 30.64 16.04
N LYS A 119 -1.60 30.47 16.82
CA LYS A 119 -2.44 29.26 16.77
C LYS A 119 -3.11 29.08 15.41
N GLU A 120 -3.58 30.16 14.79
CA GLU A 120 -4.13 30.10 13.42
C GLU A 120 -3.07 29.59 12.43
N ASN A 121 -1.86 30.14 12.45
CA ASN A 121 -0.79 29.72 11.53
C ASN A 121 -0.37 28.26 11.77
N GLU A 122 -0.31 27.82 13.02
CA GLU A 122 -0.05 26.44 13.41
C GLU A 122 -1.10 25.50 12.81
N LEU A 123 -2.40 25.80 13.03
CA LEU A 123 -3.49 24.98 12.49
C LEU A 123 -3.51 24.96 10.96
N ILE A 124 -3.22 26.08 10.29
CA ILE A 124 -3.12 26.10 8.82
C ILE A 124 -1.98 25.19 8.35
N SER A 125 -0.85 25.19 9.04
CA SER A 125 0.27 24.31 8.73
C SER A 125 -0.09 22.84 8.95
N GLU A 126 -0.74 22.52 10.07
CA GLU A 126 -1.18 21.16 10.40
C GLU A 126 -2.22 20.65 9.38
N ILE A 127 -3.19 21.47 8.99
CA ILE A 127 -4.19 21.10 7.97
C ILE A 127 -3.49 20.75 6.64
N ARG A 128 -2.49 21.54 6.22
CA ARG A 128 -1.73 21.27 4.99
C ARG A 128 -0.90 19.99 5.11
N LEU A 129 -0.29 19.75 6.27
CA LEU A 129 0.48 18.54 6.52
C LEU A 129 -0.43 17.31 6.47
N LEU A 130 -1.55 17.33 7.20
CA LEU A 130 -2.53 16.25 7.24
C LEU A 130 -3.09 15.94 5.84
N ASP A 131 -3.37 16.96 5.02
CA ASP A 131 -3.82 16.72 3.65
C ASP A 131 -2.71 16.08 2.78
N SER A 132 -1.45 16.52 2.95
CA SER A 132 -0.31 15.92 2.26
C SER A 132 -0.08 14.46 2.67
N GLU A 133 -0.22 14.14 3.97
CA GLU A 133 -0.12 12.78 4.49
C GLU A 133 -1.26 11.90 3.99
N ARG A 134 -2.50 12.41 4.00
CA ARG A 134 -3.66 11.74 3.41
C ARG A 134 -3.42 11.43 1.94
N GLN A 135 -2.94 12.41 1.17
CA GLN A 135 -2.67 12.23 -0.26
C GLN A 135 -1.54 11.21 -0.50
N ASN A 136 -0.47 11.25 0.30
CA ASN A 136 0.62 10.30 0.23
C ASN A 136 0.15 8.87 0.54
N LEU A 137 -0.67 8.69 1.58
CA LEU A 137 -1.23 7.39 1.93
C LEU A 137 -2.10 6.82 0.81
N VAL A 138 -3.01 7.65 0.28
CA VAL A 138 -3.88 7.30 -0.85
C VAL A 138 -3.04 6.90 -2.07
N TYR A 139 -2.02 7.69 -2.40
CA TYR A 139 -1.13 7.40 -3.52
C TYR A 139 -0.39 6.07 -3.35
N ASN A 140 0.28 5.88 -2.20
CA ASN A 140 1.04 4.66 -1.94
C ASN A 140 0.15 3.43 -1.98
N HIS A 141 -1.01 3.48 -1.31
CA HIS A 141 -1.93 2.36 -1.29
C HIS A 141 -2.50 2.06 -2.68
N HIS A 142 -2.90 3.08 -3.46
CA HIS A 142 -3.36 2.83 -4.83
C HIS A 142 -2.25 2.25 -5.71
N HIS A 143 -1.02 2.74 -5.57
CA HIS A 143 0.11 2.23 -6.35
C HIS A 143 0.41 0.77 -5.98
N GLU A 144 0.41 0.43 -4.70
CA GLU A 144 0.58 -0.95 -4.22
C GLU A 144 -0.54 -1.87 -4.69
N LEU A 145 -1.80 -1.43 -4.66
CA LEU A 145 -2.93 -2.21 -5.15
C LEU A 145 -2.84 -2.49 -6.66
N ILE A 146 -2.42 -1.51 -7.44
CA ILE A 146 -2.19 -1.67 -8.88
C ILE A 146 -1.06 -2.69 -9.10
N ALA A 147 0.09 -2.52 -8.43
CA ALA A 147 1.21 -3.44 -8.55
C ALA A 147 0.86 -4.88 -8.12
N ALA A 148 0.07 -5.04 -7.06
CA ALA A 148 -0.44 -6.34 -6.63
C ALA A 148 -1.40 -6.95 -7.66
N SER A 149 -2.29 -6.14 -8.24
CA SER A 149 -3.19 -6.57 -9.32
C SER A 149 -2.41 -7.04 -10.55
N ASP A 150 -1.37 -6.31 -10.95
CA ASP A 150 -0.49 -6.68 -12.07
C ASP A 150 0.23 -8.01 -11.77
N THR A 151 0.72 -8.18 -10.54
CA THR A 151 1.36 -9.41 -10.09
C THR A 151 0.39 -10.59 -10.15
N ILE A 152 -0.85 -10.42 -9.69
CA ILE A 152 -1.90 -11.45 -9.77
C ILE A 152 -2.20 -11.80 -11.24
N GLY A 153 -2.25 -10.79 -12.12
CA GLY A 153 -2.44 -10.99 -13.56
C GLY A 153 -1.31 -11.82 -14.18
N ALA A 154 -0.05 -11.50 -13.87
CA ALA A 154 1.11 -12.25 -14.32
C ALA A 154 1.12 -13.68 -13.77
N MET A 155 0.80 -13.87 -12.49
CA MET A 155 0.69 -15.21 -11.88
C MET A 155 -0.40 -16.05 -12.55
N LYS A 156 -1.55 -15.45 -12.89
CA LYS A 156 -2.62 -16.13 -13.60
C LYS A 156 -2.18 -16.57 -14.99
N SER A 157 -1.56 -15.68 -15.75
CA SER A 157 -1.04 -16.00 -17.09
C SER A 157 -0.02 -17.15 -17.06
N HIS A 158 0.89 -17.14 -16.08
CA HIS A 158 1.85 -18.24 -15.89
C HIS A 158 1.20 -19.57 -15.52
N ALA A 159 0.13 -19.55 -14.72
CA ALA A 159 -0.62 -20.76 -14.39
C ALA A 159 -1.33 -21.34 -15.63
N GLU A 160 -1.92 -20.47 -16.46
CA GLU A 160 -2.56 -20.88 -17.71
C GLU A 160 -1.55 -21.47 -18.71
N SER A 161 -0.35 -20.88 -18.83
CA SER A 161 0.70 -21.45 -19.69
C SER A 161 1.18 -22.82 -19.20
N LEU A 162 1.30 -23.01 -17.88
CA LEU A 162 1.73 -24.28 -17.30
C LEU A 162 0.72 -25.40 -17.57
N ASP A 163 -0.58 -25.10 -17.53
CA ASP A 163 -1.62 -26.08 -17.83
C ASP A 163 -1.53 -26.56 -19.29
N ALA A 164 -1.31 -25.61 -20.23
CA ALA A 164 -1.07 -25.93 -21.64
C ALA A 164 0.19 -26.80 -21.84
N ASP A 165 1.28 -26.50 -21.12
CA ASP A 165 2.51 -27.31 -21.16
C ASP A 165 2.28 -28.73 -20.62
N LEU A 166 1.50 -28.88 -19.55
CA LEU A 166 1.15 -30.20 -19.00
C LEU A 166 0.29 -31.02 -19.98
N ASP A 167 -0.63 -30.39 -20.68
CA ASP A 167 -1.45 -31.07 -21.69
C ASP A 167 -0.62 -31.51 -22.90
N SER A 168 0.32 -30.67 -23.35
CA SER A 168 1.31 -31.04 -24.36
C SER A 168 2.16 -32.25 -23.93
N LEU A 169 2.64 -32.24 -22.67
CA LEU A 169 3.41 -33.34 -22.11
C LEU A 169 2.61 -34.65 -22.05
N LYS A 170 1.33 -34.60 -21.65
CA LYS A 170 0.43 -35.78 -21.64
C LYS A 170 0.22 -36.34 -23.05
N ALA A 171 0.05 -35.47 -24.04
CA ALA A 171 -0.10 -35.89 -25.44
C ALA A 171 1.16 -36.60 -25.94
N ALA A 172 2.34 -36.06 -25.65
CA ALA A 172 3.62 -36.69 -26.00
C ALA A 172 3.78 -38.08 -25.36
N PHE A 173 3.47 -38.23 -24.06
CA PHE A 173 3.50 -39.54 -23.39
C PHE A 173 2.50 -40.54 -23.97
N SER A 174 1.32 -40.07 -24.37
CA SER A 174 0.31 -40.92 -25.00
C SER A 174 0.80 -41.45 -26.34
N GLU A 175 1.48 -40.61 -27.14
CA GLU A 175 2.06 -41.03 -28.41
C GLU A 175 3.24 -41.99 -28.23
N ILE A 176 4.12 -41.74 -27.26
CA ILE A 176 5.20 -42.68 -26.89
C ILE A 176 4.61 -44.05 -26.50
N SER A 177 3.54 -44.05 -25.69
CA SER A 177 2.87 -45.28 -25.26
C SER A 177 2.25 -46.03 -26.44
N ARG A 178 1.64 -45.30 -27.39
CA ARG A 178 1.06 -45.86 -28.62
C ARG A 178 2.14 -46.48 -29.52
N LEU A 179 3.24 -45.77 -29.75
CA LEU A 179 4.35 -46.27 -30.56
C LEU A 179 5.03 -47.48 -29.90
N SER A 180 5.16 -47.47 -28.57
CA SER A 180 5.70 -48.61 -27.82
C SER A 180 4.82 -49.85 -27.90
N SER A 181 3.48 -49.71 -27.86
CA SER A 181 2.57 -50.84 -27.97
C SER A 181 2.52 -51.40 -29.38
N GLU A 182 2.58 -50.54 -30.40
CA GLU A 182 2.69 -50.94 -31.81
C GLU A 182 3.97 -51.76 -32.05
N LEU A 183 5.12 -51.29 -31.56
CA LEU A 183 6.39 -52.01 -31.65
C LEU A 183 6.34 -53.37 -30.94
N ALA A 184 5.75 -53.41 -29.74
CA ALA A 184 5.58 -54.65 -28.97
C ALA A 184 4.62 -55.65 -29.63
N SER A 185 3.72 -55.20 -30.51
CA SER A 185 2.80 -56.07 -31.26
C SER A 185 3.42 -56.60 -32.57
N MET A 186 4.50 -55.98 -33.06
CA MET A 186 5.22 -56.40 -34.27
C MET A 186 6.32 -57.43 -34.01
N GLY A 187 6.80 -57.58 -32.77
CA GLY A 187 7.81 -58.55 -32.36
C GLY A 187 7.20 -59.79 -31.72
#